data_AF-A0A077D4J6-F1
#
_entry.id   AF-A0A077D4J6-F1
#
_cell.length_a   1.000
_cell.length_b   1.000
_cell.length_c   1.000
_cell.angle_alpha   90.00
_cell.angle_beta   90.00
_cell.angle_gamma   90.00
#
_symmetry.space_group_name_H-M   'P 1'
#
loop_
_entity.id
_entity.type
_entity.pdbx_description
1 polymer ?
#
loop_
_entity_poly.entity_id
_entity_poly.type
_entity_poly.pdbx_seq_one_letter_code
_entity_poly.pdbx_strand_id
1 'polypeptide(L)'
;NNKVEFYHLRSNGSALCTRMIQVNPDALLLNSAFCYILNVPFNNDDETGIVYVWIGSKADSEEARLVEEIAEEMFNNPWISLQVLNEGEEPDNFFWVGIGGKKPYDTNADYMNYTRLFRCSNEKGYFTISEKCTDFCQDDLADDDIMILDNGEQVFLWLGTRCSQVEIKLAYKSAQVYIQHLRVKQPERPRKFFFTPKNKESRRFT
;
A
#
# COMPACT_ATOMS: atom_id res chain seq x y z
N ASN A 1 27.18 2.11 -4.48
CA ASN A 1 26.08 1.72 -5.40
C ASN A 1 24.99 2.74 -5.12
N ASN A 2 24.95 3.84 -5.87
CA ASN A 2 24.24 5.09 -5.52
C ASN A 2 22.73 4.92 -5.61
N LYS A 3 22.14 4.28 -4.60
CA LYS A 3 20.74 3.93 -4.65
C LYS A 3 19.99 4.87 -3.75
N VAL A 4 19.21 5.76 -4.36
CA VAL A 4 18.17 6.51 -3.67
C VAL A 4 17.28 5.52 -2.93
N GLU A 5 16.99 5.82 -1.67
CA GLU A 5 16.13 5.00 -0.83
C GLU A 5 14.84 5.74 -0.56
N PHE A 6 13.73 5.03 -0.67
CA PHE A 6 12.40 5.59 -0.46
C PHE A 6 11.65 4.72 0.52
N TYR A 7 11.06 5.32 1.54
CA TYR A 7 10.38 4.63 2.63
C TYR A 7 8.97 5.16 2.78
N HIS A 8 8.02 4.28 3.05
CA HIS A 8 6.61 4.60 3.29
C HIS A 8 6.22 4.19 4.71
N LEU A 9 5.69 5.14 5.49
CA LEU A 9 5.17 4.89 6.83
C LEU A 9 3.76 4.33 6.68
N ARG A 10 3.60 3.05 7.04
CA ARG A 10 2.29 2.40 7.03
C ARG A 10 1.80 2.20 8.45
N SER A 11 0.64 2.75 8.78
CA SER A 11 -0.12 2.38 9.97
C SER A 11 -1.44 1.73 9.60
N ASN A 12 -1.71 0.56 10.20
CA ASN A 12 -3.02 -0.06 10.12
C ASN A 12 -3.67 -0.02 11.51
N GLY A 13 -4.26 1.13 11.84
CA GLY A 13 -5.20 1.32 12.94
C GLY A 13 -4.62 1.83 14.26
N SER A 14 -3.39 1.47 14.64
CA SER A 14 -2.75 2.02 15.84
C SER A 14 -1.23 2.17 15.68
N ALA A 15 -0.62 3.02 16.49
CA ALA A 15 0.84 3.22 16.54
C ALA A 15 1.63 1.92 16.76
N LEU A 16 1.06 0.92 17.45
CA LEU A 16 1.68 -0.39 17.65
C LEU A 16 1.78 -1.23 16.37
N CYS A 17 1.02 -0.86 15.34
CA CYS A 17 1.00 -1.51 14.03
C CYS A 17 1.63 -0.63 12.94
N THR A 18 2.42 0.38 13.34
CA THR A 18 3.14 1.25 12.41
C THR A 18 4.48 0.65 12.03
N ARG A 19 4.79 0.68 10.73
CA ARG A 19 6.05 0.16 10.17
C ARG A 19 6.59 1.06 9.08
N MET A 20 7.91 1.19 9.02
CA MET A 20 8.64 1.87 7.96
C MET A 20 9.08 0.85 6.92
N ILE A 21 8.55 0.95 5.69
CA ILE A 21 8.83 -0.02 4.63
C ILE A 21 9.59 0.65 3.49
N GLN A 22 10.76 0.11 3.12
CA GLN A 22 11.47 0.55 1.94
C GLN A 22 10.73 0.09 0.68
N VAL A 23 10.46 1.05 -0.22
CA VAL A 23 9.80 0.86 -1.51
C VAL A 23 10.68 1.38 -2.63
N ASN A 24 10.37 1.04 -3.87
CA ASN A 24 11.11 1.59 -5.01
C ASN A 24 10.84 3.10 -5.13
N PRO A 25 11.86 3.93 -5.37
CA PRO A 25 11.65 5.37 -5.61
C PRO A 25 10.84 5.56 -6.90
N ASP A 26 9.56 5.91 -6.76
CA ASP A 26 8.70 6.31 -7.86
C ASP A 26 7.62 7.26 -7.33
N ALA A 27 7.53 8.47 -7.91
CA ALA A 27 6.50 9.44 -7.57
C ALA A 27 5.07 8.88 -7.67
N LEU A 28 4.81 7.84 -8.48
CA LEU A 28 3.50 7.19 -8.56
C LEU A 28 3.03 6.57 -7.24
N LEU A 29 3.97 6.28 -6.31
CA LEU A 29 3.69 5.64 -5.02
C LEU A 29 3.37 6.64 -3.91
N LEU A 30 3.54 7.95 -4.16
CA LEU A 30 3.10 8.98 -3.23
C LEU A 30 1.58 8.90 -3.03
N ASN A 31 1.14 9.30 -1.84
CA ASN A 31 -0.28 9.45 -1.56
C ASN A 31 -0.46 10.57 -0.54
N SER A 32 -1.38 11.49 -0.82
CA SER A 32 -1.68 12.62 0.07
C SER A 32 -2.08 12.21 1.50
N ALA A 33 -2.52 10.97 1.72
CA ALA A 33 -2.92 10.46 3.03
C ALA A 33 -1.78 9.85 3.86
N PHE A 34 -0.55 9.77 3.34
CA PHE A 34 0.57 9.08 4.00
C PHE A 34 1.82 9.95 4.12
N CYS A 35 2.77 9.43 4.89
CA CYS A 35 4.08 10.02 5.12
C CYS A 35 5.20 9.15 4.53
N TYR A 36 6.25 9.79 4.02
CA TYR A 36 7.35 9.11 3.34
C TYR A 36 8.71 9.72 3.69
N ILE A 37 9.76 8.92 3.55
CA ILE A 37 11.15 9.38 3.65
C ILE A 37 11.87 9.09 2.33
N LEU A 38 12.55 10.08 1.76
CA LEU A 38 13.37 9.94 0.57
C LEU A 38 14.83 10.31 0.91
N ASN A 39 15.71 9.32 0.94
CA ASN A 39 17.15 9.52 1.12
C ASN A 39 17.86 9.62 -0.24
N VAL A 40 18.46 10.77 -0.52
CA VAL A 40 19.17 11.08 -1.76
C VAL A 40 20.65 11.34 -1.46
N PRO A 41 21.55 10.36 -1.64
CA PRO A 41 22.98 10.54 -1.40
C PRO A 41 23.62 11.44 -2.48
N PHE A 42 24.58 12.29 -2.08
CA PHE A 42 25.31 13.17 -3.01
C PHE A 42 26.49 12.49 -3.69
N ASN A 43 27.18 11.61 -2.96
CA ASN A 43 28.40 10.93 -3.41
C ASN A 43 28.23 9.40 -3.30
N ASN A 44 29.29 8.66 -3.62
CA ASN A 44 29.28 7.19 -3.62
C ASN A 44 29.27 6.55 -2.23
N ASP A 45 29.33 7.37 -1.17
CA ASP A 45 29.32 6.94 0.21
C ASP A 45 28.04 7.50 0.87
N ASP A 46 27.33 6.66 1.62
CA ASP A 46 26.06 6.97 2.31
C ASP A 46 26.24 7.97 3.47
N GLU A 47 27.40 8.64 3.52
CA GLU A 47 27.78 9.59 4.55
C GLU A 47 27.33 11.02 4.23
N THR A 48 27.04 11.35 2.96
CA THR A 48 26.63 12.71 2.56
C THR A 48 25.40 12.68 1.67
N GLY A 49 24.41 13.52 1.97
CA GLY A 49 23.17 13.53 1.20
C GLY A 49 22.11 14.46 1.75
N ILE A 50 20.92 14.35 1.17
CA ILE A 50 19.72 15.03 1.64
C ILE A 50 18.62 14.00 1.86
N VAL A 51 17.98 14.09 3.01
CA VAL A 51 16.84 13.27 3.40
C VAL A 51 15.62 14.17 3.43
N TYR A 52 14.62 13.81 2.65
CA TYR A 52 13.34 14.49 2.65
C TYR A 52 12.30 13.67 3.42
N VAL A 53 11.66 14.30 4.40
CA VAL A 53 10.46 13.78 5.04
C VAL A 53 9.28 14.43 4.34
N TRP A 54 8.57 13.68 3.50
CA TRP A 54 7.41 14.18 2.78
C TRP A 54 6.13 13.85 3.55
N ILE A 55 5.35 14.88 3.86
CA ILE A 55 4.10 14.78 4.62
C ILE A 55 2.94 15.08 3.69
N GLY A 56 2.08 14.08 3.46
CA GLY A 56 0.87 14.24 2.68
C GLY A 56 -0.10 15.22 3.33
N SER A 57 -0.81 16.00 2.53
CA SER A 57 -1.77 17.03 2.98
C SER A 57 -2.95 16.48 3.80
N LYS A 58 -3.18 15.16 3.77
CA LYS A 58 -4.22 14.43 4.50
C LYS A 58 -3.64 13.38 5.46
N ALA A 59 -2.32 13.37 5.66
CA ALA A 59 -1.69 12.47 6.61
C ALA A 59 -2.12 12.80 8.04
N ASP A 60 -2.10 11.78 8.91
CA ASP A 60 -2.41 11.97 10.32
C ASP A 60 -1.28 12.73 11.04
N SER A 61 -1.64 13.60 11.98
CA SER A 61 -0.66 14.44 12.69
C SER A 61 0.27 13.65 13.62
N GLU A 62 -0.16 12.50 14.14
CA GLU A 62 0.68 11.60 14.93
C GLU A 62 1.65 10.85 14.01
N GLU A 63 1.21 10.42 12.82
CA GLU A 63 2.06 9.81 11.81
C GLU A 63 3.12 10.78 11.26
N ALA A 64 2.75 12.06 11.06
CA ALA A 64 3.67 13.11 10.66
C ALA A 64 4.82 13.29 11.68
N ARG A 65 4.49 13.41 12.97
CA ARG A 65 5.49 13.49 14.04
C ARG A 65 6.37 12.24 14.10
N LEU A 66 5.74 11.08 14.00
CA LEU A 66 6.45 9.80 14.06
C LEU A 66 7.42 9.63 12.88
N VAL A 67 7.05 10.01 11.66
CA VAL A 67 7.97 9.91 10.52
C VAL A 67 9.16 10.85 10.65
N GLU A 68 8.96 12.04 11.23
CA GLU A 68 10.03 12.99 11.50
C GLU A 68 11.01 12.43 12.54
N GLU A 69 10.50 11.91 13.66
CA GLU A 69 11.31 11.24 14.70
C GLU A 69 12.11 10.06 14.13
N ILE A 70 11.45 9.21 13.33
CA ILE A 70 12.11 8.08 12.66
C ILE A 70 13.22 8.57 11.72
N ALA A 71 12.98 9.62 10.94
CA ALA A 71 13.97 10.16 10.01
C ALA A 71 15.18 10.75 10.75
N GLU A 72 14.94 11.48 11.85
CA GLU A 72 16.00 12.02 12.70
C GLU A 72 16.85 10.92 13.32
N GLU A 73 16.24 9.84 13.81
CA GLU A 73 16.97 8.70 14.38
C GLU A 73 17.73 7.89 13.32
N MET A 74 17.10 7.60 12.19
CA MET A 74 17.68 6.77 11.13
C MET A 74 18.84 7.46 10.40
N PHE A 75 18.76 8.78 10.22
CA PHE A 75 19.70 9.57 9.43
C PHE A 75 20.45 10.62 10.27
N ASN A 76 20.66 10.35 11.56
CA ASN A 76 21.39 11.21 12.49
C ASN A 76 22.88 11.33 12.16
N ASN A 77 23.20 12.08 11.10
CA ASN A 77 24.55 12.30 10.62
C ASN A 77 24.77 13.79 10.33
N PRO A 78 25.82 14.43 10.88
CA PRO A 78 26.13 15.85 10.63
C PRO A 78 26.28 16.26 9.16
N TRP A 79 26.53 15.29 8.29
CA TRP A 79 26.76 15.49 6.86
C TRP A 79 25.53 15.21 5.99
N ILE A 80 24.41 14.82 6.62
CA ILE A 80 23.10 14.64 5.98
C ILE A 80 22.22 15.84 6.35
N SER A 81 21.65 16.49 5.33
CA SER A 81 20.62 17.51 5.55
C SER A 81 19.25 16.85 5.59
N LEU A 82 18.52 16.98 6.70
CA LEU A 82 17.12 16.57 6.80
C LEU A 82 16.21 17.76 6.50
N GLN A 83 15.22 17.57 5.64
CA GLN A 83 14.21 18.57 5.29
C GLN A 83 12.81 17.97 5.35
N VAL A 84 11.93 18.61 6.11
CA VAL A 84 10.50 18.28 6.13
C VAL A 84 9.80 19.07 5.03
N LEU A 85 9.03 18.37 4.20
CA LEU A 85 8.29 18.92 3.07
C LEU A 85 6.81 18.59 3.22
N ASN A 86 5.95 19.61 3.24
CA ASN A 86 4.52 19.39 3.09
C ASN A 86 4.18 19.21 1.61
N GLU A 87 3.17 18.39 1.32
CA GLU A 87 2.65 18.21 -0.04
C GLU A 87 2.33 19.57 -0.70
N GLY A 88 2.89 19.80 -1.89
CA GLY A 88 2.77 21.05 -2.63
C GLY A 88 3.87 22.09 -2.36
N GLU A 89 4.71 21.87 -1.33
CA GLU A 89 5.88 22.70 -1.02
C GLU A 89 7.19 22.06 -1.50
N GLU A 90 7.12 21.05 -2.38
CA GLU A 90 8.31 20.32 -2.83
C GLU A 90 9.21 21.20 -3.72
N PRO A 91 10.54 21.15 -3.54
CA PRO A 91 11.47 21.87 -4.39
C PRO A 91 11.43 21.33 -5.83
N ASP A 92 11.42 22.23 -6.82
CA ASP A 92 11.17 21.90 -8.22
C ASP A 92 12.15 20.87 -8.83
N ASN A 93 13.37 20.75 -8.31
CA ASN A 93 14.43 19.97 -8.96
C ASN A 93 14.86 18.71 -8.19
N PHE A 94 15.38 18.84 -6.97
CA PHE A 94 16.10 17.71 -6.35
C PHE A 94 15.19 16.58 -5.84
N PHE A 95 14.05 16.92 -5.22
CA PHE A 95 13.10 15.92 -4.73
C PHE A 95 12.54 15.09 -5.89
N TRP A 96 12.01 15.77 -6.92
CA TRP A 96 11.41 15.12 -8.07
C TRP A 96 12.42 14.31 -8.87
N VAL A 97 13.66 14.78 -9.02
CA VAL A 97 14.72 14.00 -9.68
C VAL A 97 15.07 12.77 -8.85
N GLY A 98 15.21 12.90 -7.52
CA GLY A 98 15.53 11.79 -6.63
C GLY A 98 14.51 10.66 -6.67
N ILE A 99 13.21 11.00 -6.68
CA ILE A 99 12.12 10.02 -6.68
C ILE A 99 11.74 9.47 -8.08
N GLY A 100 12.51 9.80 -9.13
CA GLY A 100 12.27 9.27 -10.48
C GLY A 100 11.31 10.08 -11.36
N GLY A 101 11.21 11.37 -11.11
CA GLY A 101 10.45 12.37 -11.87
C GLY A 101 9.04 12.62 -11.32
N LYS A 102 8.52 13.83 -11.54
CA LYS A 102 7.15 14.20 -11.13
C LYS A 102 6.12 13.45 -11.97
N LYS A 103 5.21 12.76 -11.32
CA LYS A 103 4.14 11.94 -11.94
C LYS A 103 2.83 12.12 -11.16
N PRO A 104 1.67 11.85 -11.78
CA PRO A 104 0.40 11.87 -11.07
C PRO A 104 0.31 10.72 -10.06
N TYR A 105 0.03 11.07 -8.81
CA TYR A 105 -0.11 10.15 -7.69
C TYR A 105 -1.51 10.27 -7.05
N ASP A 106 -1.86 9.31 -6.19
CA ASP A 106 -3.20 9.22 -5.61
C ASP A 106 -3.36 10.21 -4.46
N THR A 107 -4.51 10.89 -4.35
CA THR A 107 -4.71 11.93 -3.33
C THR A 107 -5.72 11.56 -2.26
N ASN A 108 -6.10 10.28 -2.18
CA ASN A 108 -7.01 9.74 -1.19
C ASN A 108 -6.61 8.32 -0.81
N ALA A 109 -7.00 7.92 0.40
CA ALA A 109 -6.84 6.57 0.91
C ALA A 109 -8.15 6.03 1.51
N ASP A 110 -9.30 6.47 1.00
CA ASP A 110 -10.62 6.10 1.51
C ASP A 110 -10.83 4.59 1.53
N TYR A 111 -10.16 3.86 0.62
CA TYR A 111 -10.16 2.42 0.58
C TYR A 111 -9.77 1.80 1.93
N MET A 112 -8.84 2.39 2.71
CA MET A 112 -8.41 1.83 3.99
C MET A 112 -9.56 1.66 4.98
N ASN A 113 -10.59 2.50 4.90
CA ASN A 113 -11.77 2.41 5.77
C ASN A 113 -12.71 1.25 5.42
N TYR A 114 -12.55 0.67 4.23
CA TYR A 114 -13.45 -0.34 3.70
C TYR A 114 -12.74 -1.62 3.28
N THR A 115 -11.39 -1.63 3.28
CA THR A 115 -10.64 -2.72 2.69
C THR A 115 -10.75 -3.99 3.54
N ARG A 116 -11.16 -5.07 2.90
CA ARG A 116 -11.32 -6.40 3.51
C ARG A 116 -10.71 -7.45 2.60
N LEU A 117 -9.93 -8.34 3.18
CA LEU A 117 -9.32 -9.46 2.48
C LEU A 117 -9.87 -10.78 3.01
N PHE A 118 -10.37 -11.63 2.11
CA PHE A 118 -10.84 -12.97 2.45
C PHE A 118 -10.02 -14.03 1.73
N ARG A 119 -9.58 -15.04 2.47
CA ARG A 119 -8.93 -16.25 1.94
C ARG A 119 -9.98 -17.31 1.65
N CYS A 120 -10.03 -17.77 0.40
CA CYS A 120 -10.84 -18.91 -0.03
C CYS A 120 -9.92 -20.12 -0.22
N SER A 121 -10.10 -21.15 0.61
CA SER A 121 -9.20 -22.31 0.66
C SER A 121 -9.94 -23.60 0.96
N ASN A 122 -9.41 -24.73 0.48
CA ASN A 122 -9.90 -26.07 0.79
C ASN A 122 -8.97 -26.89 1.72
N GLU A 123 -7.94 -26.28 2.31
CA GLU A 123 -6.92 -26.95 3.15
C GLU A 123 -7.50 -27.83 4.26
N LYS A 124 -8.69 -27.49 4.76
CA LYS A 124 -9.39 -28.24 5.82
C LYS A 124 -10.13 -29.48 5.31
N GLY A 125 -9.96 -29.84 4.04
CA GLY A 125 -10.72 -30.90 3.35
C GLY A 125 -12.09 -30.46 2.85
N TYR A 126 -12.47 -29.19 3.06
CA TYR A 126 -13.70 -28.58 2.58
C TYR A 126 -13.46 -27.09 2.29
N PHE A 127 -14.25 -26.54 1.36
CA PHE A 127 -14.13 -25.14 0.96
C PHE A 127 -14.55 -24.21 2.09
N THR A 128 -13.68 -23.28 2.46
CA THR A 128 -13.89 -22.29 3.50
C THR A 128 -13.48 -20.91 3.04
N ILE A 129 -14.12 -19.90 3.64
CA ILE A 129 -13.77 -18.50 3.47
C ILE A 129 -13.50 -17.93 4.85
N SER A 130 -12.30 -17.39 5.05
CA SER A 130 -11.93 -16.71 6.29
C SER A 130 -11.42 -15.31 6.00
N GLU A 131 -11.87 -14.35 6.78
CA GLU A 131 -11.37 -12.97 6.72
C GLU A 131 -9.97 -12.88 7.35
N LYS A 132 -9.09 -12.12 6.71
CA LYS A 132 -7.75 -11.80 7.21
C LYS A 132 -7.80 -10.53 8.07
N CYS A 133 -6.86 -10.41 9.01
CA CYS A 133 -6.69 -9.20 9.82
C CYS A 133 -6.38 -8.00 8.92
N THR A 134 -6.68 -6.79 9.39
CA THR A 134 -6.62 -5.55 8.61
C THR A 134 -5.21 -5.14 8.17
N ASP A 135 -4.15 -5.81 8.62
CA ASP A 135 -2.73 -5.54 8.36
C ASP A 135 -2.09 -6.39 7.25
N PHE A 136 -2.92 -6.98 6.39
CA PHE A 136 -2.46 -7.86 5.31
C PHE A 136 -1.51 -7.15 4.33
N CYS A 137 -0.56 -7.92 3.77
CA CYS A 137 0.37 -7.48 2.73
C CYS A 137 0.35 -8.43 1.53
N GLN A 138 1.21 -8.16 0.55
CA GLN A 138 1.31 -9.01 -0.65
C GLN A 138 1.75 -10.45 -0.33
N ASP A 139 2.48 -10.67 0.77
CA ASP A 139 2.90 -12.00 1.21
C ASP A 139 1.74 -12.84 1.76
N ASP A 140 0.61 -12.22 2.13
CA ASP A 140 -0.62 -12.94 2.49
C ASP A 140 -1.32 -13.59 1.29
N LEU A 141 -0.92 -13.24 0.06
CA LEU A 141 -1.46 -13.80 -1.18
C LEU A 141 -0.84 -15.17 -1.46
N ALA A 142 -1.44 -16.20 -0.87
CA ALA A 142 -1.02 -17.59 -1.01
C ALA A 142 -1.30 -18.16 -2.42
N ASP A 143 -0.27 -18.70 -3.07
CA ASP A 143 -0.34 -19.24 -4.44
C ASP A 143 -1.29 -20.40 -4.66
N ASP A 144 -1.57 -21.15 -3.61
CA ASP A 144 -2.49 -22.28 -3.57
C ASP A 144 -3.93 -21.85 -3.29
N ASP A 145 -4.17 -20.60 -2.92
CA ASP A 145 -5.49 -20.10 -2.58
C ASP A 145 -5.98 -18.95 -3.47
N ILE A 146 -7.26 -18.66 -3.28
CA ILE A 146 -7.93 -17.56 -3.95
C ILE A 146 -8.25 -16.49 -2.92
N MET A 147 -7.97 -15.24 -3.24
CA MET A 147 -8.30 -14.13 -2.36
C MET A 147 -9.46 -13.31 -2.94
N ILE A 148 -10.34 -12.85 -2.06
CA ILE A 148 -11.34 -11.84 -2.37
C ILE A 148 -10.92 -10.56 -1.65
N LEU A 149 -10.59 -9.52 -2.40
CA LEU A 149 -10.23 -8.21 -1.88
C LEU A 149 -11.37 -7.23 -2.20
N ASP A 150 -12.08 -6.74 -1.20
CA ASP A 150 -13.04 -5.63 -1.34
C ASP A 150 -12.38 -4.35 -0.84
N ASN A 151 -12.34 -3.29 -1.65
CA ASN A 151 -11.83 -1.97 -1.24
C ASN A 151 -12.95 -0.95 -0.99
N GLY A 152 -14.20 -1.41 -0.93
CA GLY A 152 -15.41 -0.61 -0.77
C GLY A 152 -16.12 -0.30 -2.10
N GLU A 153 -15.37 -0.10 -3.18
CA GLU A 153 -15.91 0.19 -4.52
C GLU A 153 -15.71 -0.96 -5.52
N GLN A 154 -14.66 -1.75 -5.31
CA GLN A 154 -14.18 -2.76 -6.23
C GLN A 154 -13.90 -4.03 -5.42
N VAL A 155 -14.39 -5.15 -5.94
CA VAL A 155 -14.10 -6.47 -5.43
C VAL A 155 -13.22 -7.18 -6.46
N PHE A 156 -12.05 -7.61 -6.03
CA PHE A 156 -11.11 -8.37 -6.85
C PHE A 156 -11.12 -9.83 -6.42
N LEU A 157 -11.24 -10.73 -7.39
CA LEU A 157 -10.96 -12.14 -7.21
C LEU A 157 -9.52 -12.40 -7.66
N TRP A 158 -8.60 -12.46 -6.70
CA TRP A 158 -7.20 -12.75 -6.95
C TRP A 158 -6.98 -14.26 -7.01
N LEU A 159 -6.36 -14.74 -8.08
CA LEU A 159 -6.12 -16.17 -8.28
C LEU A 159 -4.66 -16.54 -8.07
N GLY A 160 -4.43 -17.41 -7.08
CA GLY A 160 -3.19 -18.16 -6.95
C GLY A 160 -2.92 -19.05 -8.17
N THR A 161 -1.65 -19.30 -8.43
CA THR A 161 -1.20 -20.08 -9.60
C THR A 161 -1.47 -21.58 -9.47
N ARG A 162 -1.73 -22.07 -8.26
CA ARG A 162 -1.89 -23.50 -7.93
C ARG A 162 -3.31 -23.88 -7.51
N CYS A 163 -4.28 -22.98 -7.62
CA CYS A 163 -5.66 -23.25 -7.26
C CYS A 163 -6.35 -24.22 -8.24
N SER A 164 -7.25 -25.04 -7.70
CA SER A 164 -8.07 -25.95 -8.51
C SER A 164 -9.23 -25.23 -9.21
N GLN A 165 -9.73 -25.80 -10.31
CA GLN A 165 -10.94 -25.30 -11.00
C GLN A 165 -12.18 -25.30 -10.09
N VAL A 166 -12.24 -26.22 -9.13
CA VAL A 166 -13.33 -26.29 -8.16
C VAL A 166 -13.27 -25.09 -7.22
N GLU A 167 -12.10 -24.76 -6.68
CA GLU A 167 -11.92 -23.58 -5.83
C GLU A 167 -12.23 -22.29 -6.58
N ILE A 168 -11.78 -22.16 -7.82
CA ILE A 168 -12.09 -20.99 -8.67
C ILE A 168 -13.59 -20.80 -8.82
N LYS A 169 -14.32 -21.87 -9.12
CA LYS A 169 -15.78 -21.81 -9.28
C LYS A 169 -16.49 -21.44 -7.97
N LEU A 170 -16.07 -22.02 -6.85
CA LEU A 170 -16.66 -21.77 -5.53
C LEU A 170 -16.37 -20.35 -5.04
N ALA A 171 -15.12 -19.89 -5.18
CA ALA A 171 -14.73 -18.53 -4.80
C ALA A 171 -15.43 -17.48 -5.67
N TYR A 172 -15.53 -17.71 -6.99
CA TYR A 172 -16.30 -16.85 -7.88
C TYR A 172 -17.76 -16.73 -7.45
N LYS A 173 -18.42 -17.86 -7.15
CA LYS A 173 -19.82 -17.85 -6.67
C LYS A 173 -19.95 -17.14 -5.34
N SER A 174 -19.01 -17.34 -4.44
CA SER A 174 -19.00 -16.70 -3.13
C SER A 174 -18.83 -15.18 -3.24
N ALA A 175 -17.93 -14.70 -4.10
CA ALA A 175 -17.77 -13.29 -4.41
C ALA A 175 -19.04 -12.68 -5.02
N GLN A 176 -19.75 -13.41 -5.90
CA GLN A 176 -21.04 -12.94 -6.44
C GLN A 176 -22.09 -12.76 -5.33
N VAL A 177 -22.23 -13.73 -4.42
CA VAL A 177 -23.16 -13.64 -3.29
C VAL A 177 -22.78 -12.49 -2.36
N TYR A 178 -21.49 -12.32 -2.08
CA TYR A 178 -20.96 -11.22 -1.29
C TYR A 178 -21.35 -9.85 -1.89
N ILE A 179 -21.12 -9.65 -3.19
CA ILE A 179 -21.48 -8.42 -3.90
C ILE A 179 -23.00 -8.18 -3.89
N GLN A 180 -23.80 -9.24 -4.06
CA GLN A 180 -25.26 -9.14 -3.99
C GLN A 180 -25.73 -8.72 -2.60
N HIS A 181 -25.17 -9.32 -1.55
CA HIS A 181 -25.46 -8.95 -0.16
C HIS A 181 -25.13 -7.47 0.10
N LEU A 182 -23.95 -7.04 -0.34
CA LEU A 182 -23.48 -5.67 -0.20
C LEU A 182 -24.32 -4.66 -0.98
N ARG A 183 -24.86 -5.03 -2.15
CA ARG A 183 -25.80 -4.20 -2.90
C ARG A 183 -27.09 -3.93 -2.12
N VAL A 184 -27.56 -4.89 -1.33
CA VAL A 184 -28.75 -4.71 -0.47
C VAL A 184 -28.42 -3.87 0.76
N LYS A 185 -27.27 -4.10 1.39
CA LYS A 185 -26.90 -3.39 2.63
C LYS A 185 -26.37 -1.97 2.42
N GLN A 186 -25.73 -1.72 1.28
CA GLN A 186 -25.06 -0.45 0.95
C GLN A 186 -25.38 -0.09 -0.51
N PRO A 187 -26.64 0.25 -0.83
CA PRO A 187 -27.09 0.52 -2.19
C PRO A 187 -26.40 1.74 -2.82
N GLU A 188 -25.95 2.70 -2.01
CA GLU A 188 -25.25 3.92 -2.43
C GLU A 188 -23.83 3.67 -2.94
N ARG A 189 -23.24 2.51 -2.63
CA ARG A 189 -21.87 2.18 -3.04
C ARG A 189 -21.82 0.85 -3.80
N PRO A 190 -22.22 0.78 -5.07
CA PRO A 190 -22.22 -0.47 -5.83
C PRO A 190 -20.79 -0.98 -6.11
N ARG A 191 -20.58 -2.29 -6.02
CA ARG A 191 -19.25 -2.91 -6.17
C ARG A 191 -19.04 -3.35 -7.61
N LYS A 192 -17.90 -2.98 -8.18
CA LYS A 192 -17.42 -3.50 -9.48
C LYS A 192 -16.61 -4.77 -9.25
N PHE A 193 -16.86 -5.81 -10.03
CA PHE A 193 -16.18 -7.10 -9.86
C PHE A 193 -15.07 -7.27 -10.90
N PHE A 194 -13.87 -7.59 -10.44
CA PHE A 194 -12.68 -7.78 -11.26
C PHE A 194 -12.01 -9.12 -10.99
N PHE A 195 -11.29 -9.61 -12.00
CA PHE A 195 -10.51 -10.83 -11.93
C PHE A 195 -9.03 -10.49 -12.05
N THR A 196 -8.23 -10.99 -11.12
CA THR A 196 -6.82 -10.62 -10.98
C THR A 196 -5.95 -11.87 -10.87
N PRO A 197 -5.46 -12.42 -11.99
CA PRO A 197 -4.48 -13.51 -11.92
C PRO A 197 -3.18 -13.04 -11.26
N LYS A 198 -2.53 -13.91 -10.49
CA LYS A 198 -1.18 -13.62 -9.96
C LYS A 198 -0.22 -13.15 -11.07
N ASN A 199 0.59 -12.15 -10.75
CA ASN A 199 1.55 -11.47 -11.65
C ASN A 199 0.90 -10.68 -12.80
N LYS A 200 -0.42 -10.48 -12.77
CA LYS A 200 -1.17 -9.62 -13.69
C LYS A 200 -2.02 -8.62 -12.90
N GLU A 201 -1.58 -8.28 -11.70
CA GLU A 201 -2.20 -7.29 -10.85
C GLU A 201 -2.13 -5.91 -11.52
N SER A 202 -3.30 -5.29 -11.71
CA SER A 202 -3.36 -3.90 -12.16
C SER A 202 -3.02 -2.96 -11.01
N ARG A 203 -2.66 -1.70 -11.30
CA ARG A 203 -2.50 -0.65 -10.29
C ARG A 203 -3.73 -0.47 -9.38
N ARG A 204 -4.94 -0.85 -9.82
CA ARG A 204 -6.14 -0.76 -8.96
C ARG A 204 -6.15 -1.80 -7.84
N PHE A 205 -5.33 -2.85 -7.97
CA PHE A 205 -5.19 -3.92 -7.00
C PHE A 205 -3.99 -3.70 -6.06
N THR A 206 -2.86 -3.21 -6.61
CA THR A 206 -1.60 -2.97 -5.88
C THR A 206 -1.55 -1.60 -5.25
#